data_AF-A0A972J5N5-F1
#
_entry.id   AF-A0A972J5N5-F1
#
_cell.length_a   1.000
_cell.length_b   1.000
_cell.length_c   1.000
_cell.angle_alpha   90.00
_cell.angle_beta   90.00
_cell.angle_gamma   90.00
#
_symmetry.space_group_name_H-M   'P 1'
#
loop_
_entity.id
_entity.type
_entity.pdbx_description
1 polymer ?
#
loop_
_entity_poly.entity_id
_entity_poly.type
_entity_poly.pdbx_seq_one_letter_code
_entity_poly.pdbx_strand_id
1 'polypeptide(L)'
;MSKTFDRFLKQYNSTGREKGDGYDASHFKGLTSEELDKAEEMLINDAMLLDTTAIQGLGELKTANSEIALRLLLSKVKAPSKIHISVVSALWEITHDINLQRNILENYDCKDEELKRQAAIVLEYTTPSLTTFKTFVEILRTASEESILRIIASSGILYYYKLINSPSDLVNIQKHMSLIRLLSDSFDEDSLFAALAEVQKEAAKLKG
;
A
#
# COMPACT_ATOMS: atom_id res chain seq x y z
N MET A 1 -6.13 20.93 26.09
CA MET A 1 -6.12 19.83 25.11
C MET A 1 -7.35 19.92 24.26
N SER A 2 -7.20 19.71 22.96
CA SER A 2 -8.28 19.76 21.98
C SER A 2 -9.05 18.44 21.94
N LYS A 3 -10.30 18.49 21.46
CA LYS A 3 -11.11 17.28 21.20
C LYS A 3 -10.45 16.34 20.19
N THR A 4 -9.65 16.88 19.27
CA THR A 4 -8.89 16.09 18.30
C THR A 4 -7.77 15.33 19.01
N PHE A 5 -7.06 15.96 19.95
CA PHE A 5 -6.05 15.27 20.75
C PHE A 5 -6.66 14.18 21.62
N ASP A 6 -7.85 14.40 22.20
CA ASP A 6 -8.57 13.34 22.93
C ASP A 6 -8.94 12.16 22.03
N ARG A 7 -9.33 12.40 20.77
CA ARG A 7 -9.55 11.33 19.77
C ARG A 7 -8.27 10.57 19.44
N PHE A 8 -7.17 11.28 19.23
CA PHE A 8 -5.85 10.67 19.03
C PHE A 8 -5.49 9.79 20.23
N LEU A 9 -5.57 10.31 21.47
CA LEU A 9 -5.27 9.55 22.68
C LEU A 9 -6.17 8.32 22.83
N LYS A 10 -7.45 8.43 22.47
CA LYS A 10 -8.37 7.28 22.48
C LYS A 10 -7.88 6.19 21.52
N GLN A 11 -7.46 6.55 20.31
CA GLN A 11 -6.92 5.60 19.35
C GLN A 11 -5.58 5.03 19.80
N TYR A 12 -4.67 5.87 20.31
CA TYR A 12 -3.37 5.47 20.82
C TYR A 12 -3.46 4.45 21.96
N ASN A 13 -4.39 4.66 22.90
CA ASN A 13 -4.61 3.76 24.04
C ASN A 13 -5.58 2.60 23.73
N SER A 14 -6.06 2.47 22.50
CA SER A 14 -6.98 1.40 22.12
C SER A 14 -6.27 0.03 22.12
N THR A 15 -7.04 -1.05 22.14
CA THR A 15 -6.50 -2.42 22.13
C THR A 15 -7.30 -3.33 21.21
N GLY A 16 -6.72 -4.46 20.83
CA GLY A 16 -7.38 -5.46 19.99
C GLY A 16 -7.81 -4.90 18.64
N ARG A 17 -9.08 -5.09 18.29
CA ARG A 17 -9.64 -4.68 16.99
C ARG A 17 -9.60 -3.16 16.78
N GLU A 18 -9.89 -2.38 17.82
CA GLU A 18 -9.91 -0.92 17.73
C GLU A 18 -8.51 -0.37 17.38
N LYS A 19 -7.46 -0.97 17.95
CA LYS A 19 -6.08 -0.62 17.58
C LYS A 19 -5.74 -1.07 16.16
N GLY A 20 -6.25 -2.23 15.76
CA GLY A 20 -6.08 -2.78 14.41
C GLY A 20 -6.69 -1.94 13.30
N ASP A 21 -7.67 -1.08 13.59
CA ASP A 21 -8.21 -0.13 12.61
C ASP A 21 -7.19 0.97 12.22
N GLY A 22 -6.13 1.13 13.00
CA GLY A 22 -4.99 1.98 12.65
C GLY A 22 -5.23 3.48 12.84
N TYR A 23 -4.52 4.28 12.07
CA TYR A 23 -4.70 5.73 12.02
C TYR A 23 -5.08 6.17 10.60
N ASP A 24 -5.78 7.30 10.53
CA ASP A 24 -6.02 8.04 9.29
C ASP A 24 -5.75 9.54 9.53
N ALA A 25 -5.61 10.31 8.46
CA ALA A 25 -5.41 11.76 8.52
C ALA A 25 -6.42 12.52 9.41
N SER A 26 -7.64 12.01 9.62
CA SER A 26 -8.66 12.65 10.47
C SER A 26 -8.32 12.60 11.97
N HIS A 27 -7.40 11.72 12.38
CA HIS A 27 -6.90 11.63 13.75
C HIS A 27 -5.94 12.79 14.08
N PHE A 28 -5.28 13.35 13.08
CA PHE A 28 -4.29 14.42 13.25
C PHE A 28 -4.82 15.80 12.79
N LYS A 29 -5.85 15.81 11.95
CA LYS A 29 -6.45 17.04 11.43
C LYS A 29 -7.05 17.90 12.57
N GLY A 30 -6.45 19.06 12.79
CA GLY A 30 -6.89 20.03 13.80
C GLY A 30 -6.16 19.95 15.13
N LEU A 31 -5.11 19.13 15.24
CA LEU A 31 -4.14 19.25 16.34
C LEU A 31 -3.40 20.59 16.25
N THR A 32 -3.09 21.18 17.40
CA THR A 32 -2.13 22.29 17.46
C THR A 32 -0.72 21.77 17.18
N SER A 33 0.24 22.66 16.90
CA SER A 33 1.64 22.26 16.72
C SER A 33 2.18 21.48 17.94
N GLU A 34 1.93 21.97 19.16
CA GLU A 34 2.35 21.29 20.40
C GLU A 34 1.68 19.91 20.58
N GLU A 35 0.44 19.75 20.14
CA GLU A 35 -0.28 18.47 20.20
C GLU A 35 0.22 17.50 19.14
N LEU A 36 0.55 18.01 17.95
CA LEU A 36 1.14 17.23 16.87
C LEU A 36 2.52 16.70 17.26
N ASP A 37 3.37 17.55 17.84
CA ASP A 37 4.70 17.18 18.31
C ASP A 37 4.62 16.06 19.37
N LYS A 38 3.67 16.16 20.30
CA LYS A 38 3.42 15.12 21.31
C LYS A 38 2.90 13.82 20.71
N ALA A 39 1.95 13.91 19.78
CA ALA A 39 1.40 12.73 19.10
C ALA A 39 2.50 12.01 18.31
N GLU A 40 3.34 12.77 17.62
CA GLU A 40 4.50 12.25 16.89
C GLU A 40 5.51 11.58 17.82
N GLU A 41 5.90 12.22 18.93
CA GLU A 41 6.81 11.63 19.92
C GLU A 41 6.29 10.28 20.45
N MET A 42 5.00 10.21 20.78
CA MET A 42 4.35 8.99 21.25
C MET A 42 4.38 7.88 20.18
N LEU A 43 4.07 8.21 18.92
CA LEU A 43 4.12 7.26 17.81
C LEU A 43 5.54 6.81 17.49
N ILE A 44 6.54 7.69 17.56
CA ILE A 44 7.95 7.33 17.37
C ILE A 44 8.39 6.32 18.42
N ASN A 45 8.05 6.55 19.70
CA ASN A 45 8.40 5.64 20.79
C ASN A 45 7.83 4.23 20.57
N ASP A 46 6.55 4.11 20.21
CA ASP A 46 5.91 2.83 19.95
C ASP A 46 6.42 2.17 18.65
N ALA A 47 6.69 2.96 17.61
CA ALA A 47 7.24 2.46 16.36
C ALA A 47 8.66 1.87 16.55
N MET A 48 9.47 2.43 17.45
CA MET A 48 10.77 1.85 17.82
C MET A 48 10.65 0.50 18.54
N LEU A 49 9.48 0.20 19.11
CA LEU A 49 9.12 -1.13 19.64
C LEU A 49 8.47 -2.04 18.59
N LEU A 50 8.55 -1.65 17.30
CA LEU A 50 8.01 -2.37 16.14
C LEU A 50 6.47 -2.45 16.11
N ASP A 51 5.77 -1.51 16.74
CA ASP A 51 4.31 -1.41 16.63
C ASP A 51 3.92 -0.93 15.22
N THR A 52 3.28 -1.81 14.43
CA THR A 52 2.86 -1.50 13.05
C THR A 52 1.79 -0.43 12.96
N THR A 53 0.96 -0.28 14.01
CA THR A 53 -0.07 0.76 14.08
C THR A 53 0.61 2.13 14.26
N ALA A 54 1.63 2.18 15.11
CA ALA A 54 2.41 3.40 15.29
C ALA A 54 3.19 3.76 14.02
N ILE A 55 3.79 2.77 13.35
CA ILE A 55 4.46 2.94 12.05
C ILE A 55 3.51 3.53 11.00
N GLN A 56 2.28 3.01 10.89
CA GLN A 56 1.26 3.56 10.01
C GLN A 56 0.92 5.02 10.40
N GLY A 57 0.75 5.30 11.69
CA GLY A 57 0.48 6.65 12.19
C GLY A 57 1.55 7.67 11.80
N LEU A 58 2.84 7.28 11.82
CA LEU A 58 3.94 8.14 11.33
C LEU A 58 3.82 8.42 9.82
N GLY A 59 3.37 7.43 9.02
CA GLY A 59 3.09 7.61 7.60
C GLY A 59 1.97 8.62 7.33
N GLU A 60 0.93 8.63 8.17
CA GLU A 60 -0.21 9.55 8.07
C GLU A 60 0.14 10.99 8.48
N LEU A 61 1.10 11.17 9.40
CA LEU A 61 1.55 12.48 9.85
C LEU A 61 2.30 13.28 8.77
N LYS A 62 3.05 12.59 7.90
CA LYS A 62 3.79 13.19 6.76
C LYS A 62 4.73 14.34 7.15
N THR A 63 5.39 14.24 8.29
CA THR A 63 6.38 15.19 8.78
C THR A 63 7.82 14.73 8.47
N ALA A 64 8.78 15.64 8.55
CA ALA A 64 10.20 15.31 8.40
C ALA A 64 10.72 14.39 9.53
N ASN A 65 10.25 14.56 10.76
CA ASN A 65 10.64 13.73 11.89
C ASN A 65 10.15 12.28 11.74
N SER A 66 8.89 12.11 11.30
CA SER A 66 8.34 10.80 10.97
C SER A 66 9.14 10.11 9.87
N GLU A 67 9.54 10.84 8.81
CA GLU A 67 10.44 10.29 7.78
C GLU A 67 11.78 9.84 8.36
N ILE A 68 12.43 10.68 9.17
CA ILE A 68 13.73 10.36 9.80
C ILE A 68 13.61 9.10 10.67
N ALA A 69 12.58 9.02 11.52
CA ALA A 69 12.35 7.88 12.40
C ALA A 69 12.11 6.59 11.61
N LEU A 70 11.30 6.66 10.55
CA LEU A 70 11.02 5.51 9.68
C LEU A 70 12.24 5.06 8.88
N ARG A 71 13.08 5.99 8.39
CA ARG A 71 14.36 5.64 7.73
C ARG A 71 15.33 4.95 8.69
N LEU A 72 15.42 5.45 9.92
CA LEU A 72 16.21 4.81 10.97
C LEU A 72 15.67 3.40 11.26
N LEU A 73 14.35 3.23 11.34
CA LEU A 73 13.74 1.93 11.54
C LEU A 73 13.99 0.98 10.38
N LEU A 74 13.87 1.45 9.13
CA LEU A 74 14.12 0.68 7.91
C LEU A 74 15.55 0.11 7.90
N SER A 75 16.54 0.86 8.39
CA SER A 75 17.93 0.37 8.50
C SER A 75 18.14 -0.75 9.52
N LYS A 76 17.18 -0.98 10.43
CA LYS A 76 17.25 -1.98 11.50
C LYS A 76 16.41 -3.22 11.22
N VAL A 77 15.36 -3.10 10.42
CA VAL A 77 14.45 -4.21 10.09
C VAL A 77 14.86 -4.86 8.77
N LYS A 78 14.69 -6.18 8.65
CA LYS A 78 15.07 -6.93 7.45
C LYS A 78 13.84 -7.41 6.69
N ALA A 79 13.93 -7.39 5.36
CA ALA A 79 13.03 -8.15 4.50
C ALA A 79 13.41 -9.65 4.50
N PRO A 80 12.45 -10.56 4.30
CA PRO A 80 11.01 -10.31 4.26
C PRO A 80 10.42 -10.25 5.68
N SER A 81 9.62 -9.22 6.00
CA SER A 81 8.84 -9.18 7.24
C SER A 81 7.67 -8.19 7.18
N LYS A 82 6.61 -8.45 7.96
CA LYS A 82 5.45 -7.54 8.08
C LYS A 82 5.87 -6.15 8.54
N ILE A 83 6.84 -6.07 9.46
CA ILE A 83 7.37 -4.80 9.95
C ILE A 83 8.08 -4.05 8.82
N HIS A 84 8.94 -4.72 8.06
CA HIS A 84 9.63 -4.08 6.93
C HIS A 84 8.63 -3.57 5.88
N ILE A 85 7.61 -4.35 5.52
CA ILE A 85 6.52 -3.90 4.63
C ILE A 85 5.84 -2.64 5.20
N SER A 86 5.48 -2.65 6.48
CA SER A 86 4.81 -1.52 7.15
C SER A 86 5.66 -0.25 7.11
N VAL A 87 6.95 -0.36 7.41
CA VAL A 87 7.89 0.78 7.39
C VAL A 87 8.04 1.35 5.99
N VAL A 88 8.21 0.49 4.98
CA VAL A 88 8.36 0.94 3.60
C VAL A 88 7.08 1.58 3.08
N SER A 89 5.91 1.02 3.40
CA SER A 89 4.61 1.60 3.07
C SER A 89 4.45 3.00 3.68
N ALA A 90 4.76 3.15 4.97
CA ALA A 90 4.68 4.43 5.67
C ALA A 90 5.68 5.46 5.08
N LEU A 91 6.90 5.04 4.75
CA LEU A 91 7.88 5.93 4.07
C LEU A 91 7.40 6.36 2.69
N TRP A 92 6.75 5.47 1.95
CA TRP A 92 6.21 5.78 0.64
C TRP A 92 5.08 6.82 0.74
N GLU A 93 4.19 6.70 1.73
CA GLU A 93 3.12 7.70 1.97
C GLU A 93 3.64 9.12 2.21
N ILE A 94 4.83 9.26 2.80
CA ILE A 94 5.47 10.55 3.03
C ILE A 94 6.20 11.03 1.77
N THR A 95 7.05 10.18 1.20
CA THR A 95 8.07 10.60 0.22
C THR A 95 7.67 10.39 -1.23
N HIS A 96 6.76 9.45 -1.49
CA HIS A 96 6.43 8.93 -2.81
C HIS A 96 7.66 8.46 -3.62
N ASP A 97 8.75 8.10 -2.93
CA ASP A 97 9.99 7.67 -3.56
C ASP A 97 9.80 6.30 -4.24
N ILE A 98 9.92 6.30 -5.57
CA ILE A 98 9.76 5.11 -6.40
C ILE A 98 10.80 4.03 -6.08
N ASN A 99 11.95 4.39 -5.48
CA ASN A 99 12.97 3.43 -5.10
C ASN A 99 12.49 2.50 -3.97
N LEU A 100 11.52 2.94 -3.15
CA LEU A 100 10.91 2.11 -2.11
C LEU A 100 10.11 0.93 -2.68
N GLN A 101 9.72 0.98 -3.96
CA GLN A 101 9.10 -0.17 -4.64
C GLN A 101 10.04 -1.38 -4.66
N ARG A 102 11.36 -1.16 -4.78
CA ARG A 102 12.34 -2.25 -4.73
C ARG A 102 12.34 -2.95 -3.37
N ASN A 103 12.28 -2.17 -2.30
CA ASN A 103 12.17 -2.69 -0.93
C ASN A 103 10.89 -3.50 -0.72
N ILE A 104 9.77 -3.12 -1.35
CA ILE A 104 8.52 -3.91 -1.31
C ILE A 104 8.71 -5.23 -2.08
N LEU A 105 9.34 -5.19 -3.26
CA LEU A 105 9.59 -6.38 -4.08
C LEU A 105 10.50 -7.40 -3.38
N GLU A 106 11.46 -6.96 -2.57
CA GLU A 106 12.27 -7.86 -1.71
C GLU A 106 11.40 -8.63 -0.70
N ASN A 107 10.27 -8.07 -0.27
CA ASN A 107 9.32 -8.78 0.60
C ASN A 107 8.42 -9.74 -0.17
N TYR A 108 8.18 -9.46 -1.45
CA TYR A 108 7.41 -10.33 -2.33
C TYR A 108 8.19 -11.60 -2.72
N ASP A 109 9.52 -11.51 -2.85
CA ASP A 109 10.40 -12.64 -3.19
C ASP A 109 10.67 -13.58 -1.99
N CYS A 110 9.60 -14.06 -1.36
CA CYS A 110 9.67 -15.01 -0.24
C CYS A 110 8.70 -16.17 -0.42
N LYS A 111 8.82 -17.22 0.40
CA LYS A 111 7.93 -18.39 0.32
C LYS A 111 6.63 -18.23 1.10
N ASP A 112 6.52 -17.19 1.90
CA ASP A 112 5.34 -16.93 2.74
C ASP A 112 4.27 -16.23 1.90
N GLU A 113 3.19 -16.93 1.60
CA GLU A 113 2.08 -16.44 0.80
C GLU A 113 1.34 -15.25 1.44
N GLU A 114 1.31 -15.17 2.77
CA GLU A 114 0.73 -14.02 3.47
C GLU A 114 1.58 -12.78 3.26
N LEU A 115 2.91 -12.91 3.38
CA LEU A 115 3.84 -11.79 3.14
C LEU A 115 3.84 -11.36 1.67
N LYS A 116 3.80 -12.30 0.73
CA LYS A 116 3.60 -12.01 -0.70
C LYS A 116 2.34 -11.19 -0.93
N ARG A 117 1.22 -11.62 -0.35
CA ARG A 117 -0.05 -10.91 -0.47
C ARG A 117 0.05 -9.49 0.08
N GLN A 118 0.63 -9.32 1.28
CA GLN A 118 0.81 -8.00 1.88
C GLN A 118 1.71 -7.11 1.03
N ALA A 119 2.83 -7.63 0.52
CA ALA A 119 3.73 -6.89 -0.35
C ALA A 119 3.05 -6.49 -1.67
N ALA A 120 2.27 -7.39 -2.27
CA ALA A 120 1.52 -7.12 -3.50
C ALA A 120 0.46 -6.03 -3.30
N ILE A 121 -0.29 -6.08 -2.19
CA ILE A 121 -1.24 -5.02 -1.81
C ILE A 121 -0.51 -3.69 -1.70
N VAL A 122 0.56 -3.60 -0.90
CA VAL A 122 1.30 -2.34 -0.75
C VAL A 122 1.82 -1.82 -2.09
N LEU A 123 2.36 -2.71 -2.95
CA LEU A 123 2.85 -2.34 -4.27
C LEU A 123 1.74 -1.74 -5.15
N GLU A 124 0.53 -2.29 -5.06
CA GLU A 124 -0.66 -1.84 -5.80
C GLU A 124 -1.00 -0.38 -5.51
N TYR A 125 -0.86 0.04 -4.25
CA TYR A 125 -1.15 1.41 -3.81
C TYR A 125 -0.03 2.41 -4.13
N THR A 126 1.16 1.94 -4.52
CA THR A 126 2.26 2.84 -4.90
C THR A 126 2.05 3.52 -6.25
N THR A 127 2.80 4.58 -6.53
CA THR A 127 2.78 5.27 -7.84
C THR A 127 3.08 4.29 -8.97
N PRO A 128 2.20 4.16 -9.99
CA PRO A 128 2.42 3.19 -11.04
C PRO A 128 3.74 3.41 -11.80
N SER A 129 4.48 2.34 -11.99
CA SER A 129 5.77 2.33 -12.68
C SER A 129 5.89 1.12 -13.61
N LEU A 130 6.79 1.19 -14.59
CA LEU A 130 7.06 0.04 -15.47
C LEU A 130 7.49 -1.19 -14.67
N THR A 131 8.21 -1.00 -13.56
CA THR A 131 8.60 -2.08 -12.64
C THR A 131 7.36 -2.74 -12.03
N THR A 132 6.46 -1.96 -11.42
CA THR A 132 5.21 -2.50 -10.84
C THR A 132 4.34 -3.19 -11.88
N PHE A 133 4.22 -2.62 -13.07
CA PHE A 133 3.47 -3.23 -14.17
C PHE A 133 4.04 -4.60 -14.55
N LYS A 134 5.36 -4.69 -14.76
CA LYS A 134 6.02 -5.97 -15.06
C LYS A 134 5.84 -6.99 -13.95
N THR A 135 5.93 -6.56 -12.69
CA THR A 135 5.66 -7.43 -11.54
C THR A 135 4.23 -7.95 -11.58
N PHE A 136 3.22 -7.11 -11.79
CA PHE A 136 1.83 -7.57 -11.85
C PHE A 136 1.57 -8.52 -13.03
N VAL A 137 2.17 -8.28 -14.19
CA VAL A 137 2.11 -9.23 -15.31
C VAL A 137 2.74 -10.58 -14.92
N GLU A 138 3.87 -10.57 -14.23
CA GLU A 138 4.51 -11.80 -13.75
C GLU A 138 3.68 -12.54 -12.70
N ILE A 139 2.97 -11.81 -11.84
CA ILE A 139 2.01 -12.39 -10.91
C ILE A 139 0.90 -13.13 -11.67
N LEU A 140 0.35 -12.54 -12.73
CA LEU A 140 -0.66 -13.18 -13.58
C LEU A 140 -0.13 -14.41 -14.33
N ARG A 141 1.18 -14.56 -14.50
CA ARG A 141 1.77 -15.77 -15.11
C ARG A 141 1.99 -16.90 -14.12
N THR A 142 2.36 -16.56 -12.90
CA THR A 142 2.96 -17.52 -11.95
C THR A 142 2.04 -17.88 -10.79
N ALA A 143 1.09 -17.01 -10.43
CA ALA A 143 0.15 -17.28 -9.36
C ALA A 143 -0.89 -18.31 -9.79
N SER A 144 -1.26 -19.20 -8.86
CA SER A 144 -2.32 -20.20 -9.06
C SER A 144 -3.65 -19.54 -9.42
N GLU A 145 -4.51 -20.27 -10.15
CA GLU A 145 -5.77 -19.75 -10.69
C GLU A 145 -6.67 -19.09 -9.62
N GLU A 146 -6.75 -19.70 -8.44
CA GLU A 146 -7.58 -19.23 -7.32
C GLU A 146 -6.91 -18.15 -6.46
N SER A 147 -5.70 -17.70 -6.81
CA SER A 147 -4.93 -16.77 -5.99
C SER A 147 -5.49 -15.35 -6.05
N ILE A 148 -5.76 -14.78 -4.87
CA ILE A 148 -6.11 -13.36 -4.71
C ILE A 148 -5.05 -12.41 -5.28
N LEU A 149 -3.79 -12.87 -5.42
CA LEU A 149 -2.72 -12.11 -6.05
C LEU A 149 -3.04 -11.74 -7.50
N ARG A 150 -3.81 -12.58 -8.21
CA ARG A 150 -4.22 -12.31 -9.59
C ARG A 150 -5.19 -11.14 -9.66
N ILE A 151 -6.08 -11.01 -8.68
CA ILE A 151 -7.01 -9.87 -8.58
C ILE A 151 -6.22 -8.59 -8.27
N ILE A 152 -5.33 -8.63 -7.28
CA ILE A 152 -4.45 -7.50 -6.90
C ILE A 152 -3.61 -7.03 -8.10
N ALA A 153 -3.03 -7.98 -8.84
CA ALA A 153 -2.24 -7.66 -10.04
C ALA A 153 -3.10 -7.04 -11.14
N SER A 154 -4.33 -7.52 -11.32
CA SER A 154 -5.25 -6.99 -12.32
C SER A 154 -5.61 -5.54 -12.02
N SER A 155 -6.02 -5.21 -10.80
CA SER A 155 -6.31 -3.83 -10.39
C SER A 155 -5.05 -2.94 -10.44
N GLY A 156 -3.88 -3.45 -10.07
CA GLY A 156 -2.60 -2.75 -10.24
C GLY A 156 -2.29 -2.40 -11.71
N ILE A 157 -2.58 -3.31 -12.65
CA ILE A 157 -2.45 -3.05 -14.10
C ILE A 157 -3.44 -1.98 -14.56
N LEU A 158 -4.69 -2.04 -14.11
CA LEU A 158 -5.70 -1.02 -14.43
C LEU A 158 -5.29 0.36 -13.91
N TYR A 159 -4.69 0.43 -12.72
CA TYR A 159 -4.18 1.67 -12.16
C TYR A 159 -3.01 2.23 -12.99
N TYR A 160 -2.08 1.36 -13.44
CA TYR A 160 -1.01 1.74 -14.37
C TYR A 160 -1.52 2.36 -15.67
N TYR A 161 -2.61 1.82 -16.23
CA TYR A 161 -3.24 2.38 -17.43
C TYR A 161 -4.17 3.57 -17.16
N LYS A 162 -4.28 4.03 -15.90
CA LYS A 162 -5.19 5.12 -15.47
C LYS A 162 -6.66 4.86 -15.80
N LEU A 163 -7.06 3.58 -15.88
CA LEU A 163 -8.47 3.20 -15.99
C LEU A 163 -9.19 3.37 -14.65
N ILE A 164 -8.48 3.09 -13.56
CA ILE A 164 -8.90 3.43 -12.19
C ILE A 164 -7.99 4.51 -11.60
N ASN A 165 -8.54 5.33 -10.70
CA ASN A 165 -7.79 6.42 -10.05
C ASN A 165 -6.91 5.93 -8.90
N SER A 166 -7.34 4.88 -8.23
CA SER A 166 -6.68 4.25 -7.10
C SER A 166 -7.26 2.85 -6.87
N PRO A 167 -6.48 1.89 -6.35
CA PRO A 167 -6.98 0.60 -5.89
C PRO A 167 -8.04 0.65 -4.77
N SER A 168 -8.21 1.78 -4.08
CA SER A 168 -9.29 1.96 -3.09
C SER A 168 -10.57 2.57 -3.68
N ASP A 169 -10.57 2.98 -4.95
CA ASP A 169 -11.74 3.57 -5.62
C ASP A 169 -12.71 2.45 -6.06
N LEU A 170 -13.47 1.92 -5.09
CA LEU A 170 -14.40 0.79 -5.29
C LEU A 170 -15.43 1.06 -6.40
N VAL A 171 -15.85 2.31 -6.57
CA VAL A 171 -16.81 2.69 -7.61
C VAL A 171 -16.18 2.57 -9.00
N ASN A 172 -14.93 3.02 -9.15
CA ASN A 172 -14.23 2.93 -10.43
C ASN A 172 -13.78 1.48 -10.73
N ILE A 173 -13.38 0.73 -9.71
CA ILE A 173 -13.12 -0.71 -9.79
C ILE A 173 -14.37 -1.46 -10.28
N GLN A 174 -15.54 -1.16 -9.73
CA GLN A 174 -16.78 -1.83 -10.14
C GLN A 174 -17.11 -1.59 -11.62
N LYS A 175 -16.81 -0.40 -12.16
CA LYS A 175 -17.00 -0.09 -13.59
C LYS A 175 -16.09 -0.91 -14.50
N HIS A 176 -14.91 -1.29 -14.03
CA HIS A 176 -13.91 -2.05 -14.78
C HIS A 176 -13.80 -3.52 -14.34
N MET A 177 -14.80 -4.02 -13.60
CA MET A 177 -14.80 -5.39 -13.07
C MET A 177 -14.67 -6.47 -14.15
N SER A 178 -15.19 -6.22 -15.35
CA SER A 178 -15.02 -7.13 -16.49
C SER A 178 -13.57 -7.26 -16.93
N LEU A 179 -12.80 -6.16 -16.92
CA LEU A 179 -11.37 -6.18 -17.24
C LEU A 179 -10.55 -6.84 -16.14
N ILE A 180 -10.92 -6.64 -14.87
CA ILE A 180 -10.30 -7.34 -13.74
C ILE A 180 -10.47 -8.85 -13.91
N ARG A 181 -11.70 -9.31 -14.19
CA ARG A 181 -11.99 -10.73 -14.44
C ARG A 181 -11.24 -11.25 -15.67
N LEU A 182 -11.25 -10.50 -16.76
CA LEU A 182 -10.55 -10.90 -17.98
C LEU A 182 -9.05 -11.14 -17.73
N LEU A 183 -8.39 -10.25 -16.98
CA LEU A 183 -6.99 -10.43 -16.58
C LEU A 183 -6.81 -11.57 -15.57
N SER A 184 -7.61 -11.62 -14.51
CA SER A 184 -7.47 -12.64 -13.47
C SER A 184 -7.72 -14.05 -14.00
N ASP A 185 -8.57 -14.19 -15.01
CA ASP A 185 -8.96 -15.49 -15.57
C ASP A 185 -8.08 -15.89 -16.79
N SER A 186 -7.04 -15.12 -17.10
CA SER A 186 -6.09 -15.41 -18.18
C SER A 186 -4.96 -16.33 -17.70
N PHE A 187 -5.13 -17.65 -17.86
CA PHE A 187 -4.23 -18.66 -17.30
C PHE A 187 -3.10 -19.13 -18.24
N ASP A 188 -3.09 -18.64 -19.48
CA ASP A 188 -2.07 -18.93 -20.49
C ASP A 188 -1.58 -17.63 -21.15
N GLU A 189 -0.44 -17.69 -21.86
CA GLU A 189 0.16 -16.48 -22.46
C GLU A 189 -0.71 -15.86 -23.55
N ASP A 190 -1.45 -16.65 -24.32
CA ASP A 190 -2.30 -16.13 -25.41
C ASP A 190 -3.50 -15.38 -24.82
N SER A 191 -4.16 -15.95 -23.81
CA SER A 191 -5.25 -15.29 -23.09
C SER A 191 -4.78 -14.03 -22.37
N LEU A 192 -3.62 -14.08 -21.69
CA LEU A 192 -3.05 -12.92 -21.00
C LEU A 192 -2.68 -11.79 -21.98
N PHE A 193 -2.09 -12.13 -23.12
CA PHE A 193 -1.78 -11.17 -24.17
C PHE A 193 -3.05 -10.49 -24.71
N ALA A 194 -4.10 -11.27 -24.99
CA ALA A 194 -5.39 -10.75 -25.43
C ALA A 194 -6.04 -9.84 -24.38
N ALA A 195 -6.00 -10.22 -23.11
CA ALA A 195 -6.53 -9.43 -22.00
C ALA A 195 -5.79 -8.09 -21.85
N LEU A 196 -4.46 -8.10 -21.90
CA LEU A 196 -3.65 -6.88 -21.86
C LEU A 196 -3.92 -5.95 -23.06
N ALA A 197 -4.14 -6.51 -24.26
CA ALA A 197 -4.51 -5.73 -25.43
C ALA A 197 -5.88 -5.04 -25.27
N GLU A 198 -6.87 -5.72 -24.68
CA GLU A 198 -8.18 -5.10 -24.42
C GLU A 198 -8.08 -3.96 -23.38
N VAL A 199 -7.26 -4.14 -22.33
CA VAL A 199 -6.97 -3.07 -21.35
C VAL A 199 -6.33 -1.85 -22.02
N GLN A 200 -5.34 -2.06 -22.89
CA GLN A 200 -4.70 -0.97 -23.64
C GLN A 200 -5.68 -0.23 -24.55
N LYS A 201 -6.55 -0.98 -25.23
CA LYS A 201 -7.60 -0.44 -26.10
C LYS A 201 -8.61 0.38 -25.31
N GLU A 202 -9.02 -0.06 -24.12
CA GLU A 202 -9.90 0.72 -23.25
C GLU A 202 -9.22 2.01 -22.80
N ALA A 203 -7.96 1.93 -22.37
CA ALA A 203 -7.20 3.10 -21.94
C ALA A 203 -6.97 4.12 -23.06
N ALA A 204 -6.90 3.67 -24.32
CA ALA A 204 -6.80 4.55 -25.48
C ALA A 204 -8.08 5.39 -25.70
N LYS A 205 -9.26 4.87 -25.34
CA LYS A 205 -10.55 5.60 -25.47
C LYS A 205 -10.63 6.81 -24.53
N LEU A 206 -9.91 6.80 -23.41
CA LEU A 206 -9.88 7.92 -22.46
C LEU A 206 -8.95 9.07 -22.90
N LYS A 207 -8.13 8.85 -23.95
CA LYS A 207 -7.15 9.83 -24.43
C LYS A 207 -7.60 10.59 -25.69
N GLY A 208 -8.69 10.16 -26.33
CA GLY A 208 -9.29 10.80 -27.52
C GLY A 208 -10.51 11.62 -27.14
#